data_AF-A0A929DRG5-F1
#
_entry.id   AF-A0A929DRG5-F1
#
_cell.length_a   1.000
_cell.length_b   1.000
_cell.length_c   1.000
_cell.angle_alpha   90.00
_cell.angle_beta   90.00
_cell.angle_gamma   90.00
#
_symmetry.space_group_name_H-M   'P 1'
#
loop_
_entity.id
_entity.type
_entity.pdbx_description
1 polymer ?
#
loop_
_entity_poly.entity_id
_entity_poly.type
_entity_poly.pdbx_seq_one_letter_code
_entity_poly.pdbx_strand_id
1 'polypeptide(L)'
;MSQAQAGPVPVDIKLRQKARLLEISFDDGETYKLPCEYLRVFSPSAEVKAAVERGELVHGKSGINISSIQPVGNYAVQLVFDDGHDTGVYSWKTLHELGEKHEVQWADYLEQLKSAGLSRGEMKLVPRKLTLLYFVSLPVAVGKEQEQLEVPASVATVEELIAWLKKRSDTWEQALDRYELTITVNKQFAEWDTPLEEGDEVAIVPQG
;
A
#
# COMPACT_ATOMS: atom_id res chain seq x y z
N MET A 1 -2.38 -34.32 24.07
CA MET A 1 -2.41 -32.87 24.37
C MET A 1 -2.86 -32.17 23.10
N SER A 2 -4.05 -31.57 23.17
CA SER A 2 -4.79 -30.74 22.19
C SER A 2 -4.77 -31.12 20.71
N GLN A 3 -5.88 -31.68 20.23
CA GLN A 3 -6.20 -31.79 18.81
C GLN A 3 -6.37 -30.37 18.24
N ALA A 4 -5.55 -29.99 17.26
CA ALA A 4 -5.76 -28.79 16.47
C ALA A 4 -7.01 -29.02 15.60
N GLN A 5 -8.05 -28.26 15.85
CA GLN A 5 -9.24 -28.29 15.00
C GLN A 5 -8.84 -27.68 13.64
N ALA A 6 -8.89 -28.50 12.58
CA ALA A 6 -8.50 -28.12 11.23
C ALA A 6 -9.47 -27.07 10.68
N GLY A 7 -9.04 -25.81 10.70
CA GLY A 7 -9.68 -24.75 9.92
C GLY A 7 -9.19 -24.77 8.47
N PRO A 8 -9.81 -23.97 7.59
CA PRO A 8 -9.39 -23.85 6.20
C PRO A 8 -7.89 -23.52 6.11
N VAL A 9 -7.21 -24.13 5.13
CA VAL A 9 -5.78 -23.91 4.89
C VAL A 9 -5.57 -23.08 3.64
N PRO A 10 -4.57 -22.18 3.62
CA PRO A 10 -4.33 -21.35 2.45
C PRO A 10 -3.78 -22.20 1.30
N VAL A 11 -4.33 -22.01 0.11
CA VAL A 11 -3.82 -22.56 -1.15
C VAL A 11 -2.94 -21.56 -1.91
N ASP A 12 -3.12 -20.27 -1.64
CA ASP A 12 -2.31 -19.20 -2.23
C ASP A 12 -2.22 -18.01 -1.26
N ILE A 13 -1.04 -17.38 -1.20
CA ILE A 13 -0.78 -16.18 -0.39
C ILE A 13 0.02 -15.20 -1.26
N LYS A 14 -0.55 -14.02 -1.48
CA LYS A 14 0.07 -12.96 -2.29
C LYS A 14 0.12 -11.66 -1.51
N LEU A 15 1.32 -11.12 -1.36
CA LEU A 15 1.50 -9.77 -0.84
C LEU A 15 1.49 -8.76 -1.99
N ARG A 16 0.45 -7.93 -2.03
CA ARG A 16 0.32 -6.78 -2.93
C ARG A 16 0.90 -5.55 -2.23
N GLN A 17 2.23 -5.47 -2.16
CA GLN A 17 2.92 -4.39 -1.40
C GLN A 17 2.46 -2.99 -1.83
N LYS A 18 2.29 -2.78 -3.14
CA LYS A 18 1.79 -1.52 -3.72
C LYS A 18 0.43 -1.11 -3.15
N ALA A 19 -0.52 -2.03 -3.28
CA ALA A 19 -1.88 -1.85 -2.74
C ALA A 19 -1.97 -1.98 -1.22
N ARG A 20 -0.88 -2.33 -0.51
CA ARG A 20 -0.84 -2.66 0.92
C ARG A 20 -1.88 -3.71 1.31
N LEU A 21 -2.05 -4.75 0.49
CA LEU A 21 -3.01 -5.83 0.70
C LEU A 21 -2.29 -7.18 0.81
N LEU A 22 -2.72 -7.99 1.78
CA LEU A 22 -2.46 -9.42 1.79
C LEU A 22 -3.67 -10.14 1.20
N GLU A 23 -3.49 -10.77 0.06
CA GLU A 23 -4.49 -11.59 -0.62
C GLU A 23 -4.25 -13.05 -0.26
N ILE A 24 -5.25 -13.72 0.32
CA ILE A 24 -5.17 -15.14 0.71
C ILE A 24 -6.38 -15.87 0.17
N SER A 25 -6.14 -16.98 -0.52
CA SER A 25 -7.16 -17.93 -0.95
C SER A 25 -7.06 -19.20 -0.13
N PHE A 26 -8.20 -19.70 0.34
CA PHE A 26 -8.32 -20.90 1.17
C PHE A 26 -8.90 -22.08 0.36
N ASP A 27 -8.72 -23.29 0.90
CA ASP A 27 -9.19 -24.54 0.28
C ASP A 27 -10.71 -24.75 0.34
N ASP A 28 -11.41 -23.95 1.15
CA ASP A 28 -12.88 -23.86 1.19
C ASP A 28 -13.47 -23.00 0.05
N GLY A 29 -12.62 -22.35 -0.75
CA GLY A 29 -13.01 -21.49 -1.86
C GLY A 29 -13.10 -20.01 -1.50
N GLU A 30 -12.93 -19.64 -0.24
CA GLU A 30 -12.95 -18.25 0.19
C GLU A 30 -11.65 -17.54 -0.18
N THR A 31 -11.74 -16.26 -0.54
CA THR A 31 -10.58 -15.42 -0.82
C THR A 31 -10.75 -14.06 -0.17
N TYR A 32 -9.77 -13.67 0.65
CA TYR A 32 -9.79 -12.42 1.39
C TYR A 32 -8.68 -11.48 0.92
N LYS A 33 -9.01 -10.20 0.82
CA LYS A 33 -8.06 -9.10 0.55
C LYS A 33 -7.97 -8.23 1.80
N LEU A 34 -6.96 -8.49 2.61
CA LEU A 34 -6.82 -7.90 3.94
C LEU A 34 -5.82 -6.74 3.91
N PRO A 35 -6.22 -5.51 4.25
CA PRO A 35 -5.30 -4.38 4.36
C PRO A 35 -4.18 -4.65 5.38
N CYS A 36 -2.96 -4.21 5.07
CA CYS A 36 -1.82 -4.31 5.99
C CYS A 36 -2.10 -3.57 7.30
N GLU A 37 -2.77 -2.41 7.22
CA GLU A 37 -3.23 -1.68 8.41
C GLU A 37 -4.14 -2.54 9.28
N TYR A 38 -5.15 -3.17 8.67
CA TYR A 38 -6.10 -4.03 9.39
C TYR A 38 -5.35 -5.18 10.09
N LEU A 39 -4.47 -5.88 9.38
CA LEU A 39 -3.66 -6.94 9.96
C LEU A 39 -2.78 -6.43 11.11
N ARG A 40 -2.20 -5.23 11.00
CA ARG A 40 -1.34 -4.64 12.03
C ARG A 40 -2.10 -4.25 13.28
N VAL A 41 -3.27 -3.61 13.13
CA VAL A 41 -4.07 -3.13 14.27
C VAL A 41 -4.78 -4.28 14.99
N PHE A 42 -5.11 -5.35 14.26
CA PHE A 42 -5.69 -6.60 14.80
C PHE A 42 -4.64 -7.71 14.98
N SER A 43 -3.37 -7.36 15.21
CA SER A 43 -2.30 -8.36 15.33
C SER A 43 -2.54 -9.31 16.51
N PRO A 44 -2.35 -10.64 16.34
CA PRO A 44 -2.54 -11.61 17.41
C PRO A 44 -1.38 -11.69 18.42
N SER A 45 -0.37 -10.80 18.29
CA SER A 45 0.78 -10.71 19.19
C SER A 45 0.37 -10.46 20.65
N ALA A 46 1.19 -10.91 21.60
CA ALA A 46 0.93 -10.70 23.02
C ALA A 46 0.89 -9.22 23.41
N GLU A 47 1.72 -8.39 22.77
CA GLU A 47 1.74 -6.94 22.98
C GLU A 47 0.41 -6.29 22.62
N VAL A 48 -0.11 -6.58 21.41
CA VAL A 48 -1.37 -6.01 20.94
C VAL A 48 -2.54 -6.55 21.75
N LYS A 49 -2.55 -7.84 22.09
CA LYS A 49 -3.58 -8.41 22.99
C LYS A 49 -3.60 -7.72 24.35
N ALA A 50 -2.44 -7.52 24.96
CA ALA A 50 -2.33 -6.85 26.24
C ALA A 50 -2.78 -5.37 26.16
N ALA A 51 -2.55 -4.69 25.03
CA ALA A 51 -3.05 -3.33 24.80
C ALA A 51 -4.59 -3.32 24.73
N VAL A 52 -5.19 -4.22 23.95
CA VAL A 52 -6.65 -4.35 23.85
C VAL A 52 -7.27 -4.68 25.21
N GLU A 53 -6.65 -5.56 26.01
CA GLU A 53 -7.09 -5.88 27.38
C GLU A 53 -7.04 -4.68 28.32
N ARG A 54 -6.14 -3.72 28.09
CA ARG A 54 -6.09 -2.43 28.81
C ARG A 54 -7.06 -1.38 28.26
N GLY A 55 -7.82 -1.70 27.21
CA GLY A 55 -8.69 -0.75 26.51
C GLY A 55 -7.91 0.24 25.62
N GLU A 56 -6.66 -0.06 25.28
CA GLU A 56 -5.85 0.73 24.37
C GLU A 56 -6.12 0.31 22.92
N LEU A 57 -6.32 1.29 22.05
CA LEU A 57 -6.52 1.07 20.62
C LEU A 57 -5.20 1.23 19.88
N VAL A 58 -4.81 0.25 19.07
CA VAL A 58 -3.66 0.41 18.16
C VAL A 58 -4.09 1.32 17.02
N HIS A 59 -3.47 2.50 16.89
CA HIS A 59 -3.82 3.50 15.89
C HIS A 59 -2.57 4.07 15.20
N GLY A 60 -2.74 4.99 14.23
CA GLY A 60 -1.61 5.63 13.55
C GLY A 60 -0.89 4.73 12.54
N LYS A 61 -1.54 3.67 12.03
CA LYS A 61 -0.96 2.63 11.16
C LYS A 61 -1.45 2.67 9.70
N SER A 62 -2.10 3.74 9.26
CA SER A 62 -2.62 3.89 7.88
C SER A 62 -1.54 3.69 6.81
N GLY A 63 -0.32 4.15 7.10
CA GLY A 63 0.83 4.04 6.22
C GLY A 63 1.66 2.76 6.43
N ILE A 64 1.16 1.73 7.10
CA ILE A 64 1.92 0.49 7.32
C ILE A 64 1.95 -0.40 6.07
N ASN A 65 3.01 -1.18 5.92
CA ASN A 65 3.13 -2.27 4.96
C ASN A 65 3.75 -3.51 5.62
N ILE A 66 3.64 -4.65 4.94
CA ILE A 66 4.34 -5.88 5.30
C ILE A 66 5.67 -5.93 4.54
N SER A 67 6.76 -5.96 5.29
CA SER A 67 8.12 -6.07 4.75
C SER A 67 8.46 -7.50 4.36
N SER A 68 8.01 -8.49 5.14
CA SER A 68 8.22 -9.91 4.81
C SER A 68 7.18 -10.82 5.45
N ILE A 69 7.01 -12.00 4.85
CA ILE A 69 6.15 -13.08 5.34
C ILE A 69 7.04 -14.29 5.58
N GLN A 70 7.03 -14.82 6.80
CA GLN A 70 7.85 -15.96 7.19
C GLN A 70 6.95 -17.15 7.58
N PRO A 71 7.15 -18.35 7.03
CA PRO A 71 6.37 -19.51 7.40
C PRO A 71 6.69 -19.94 8.84
N VAL A 72 5.64 -20.28 9.61
CA VAL A 72 5.77 -20.83 10.96
C VAL A 72 5.12 -22.21 11.00
N GLY A 73 5.95 -23.23 10.81
CA GLY A 73 5.48 -24.60 10.61
C GLY A 73 4.50 -24.70 9.44
N ASN A 74 3.49 -25.56 9.55
CA ASN A 74 2.46 -25.76 8.54
C ASN A 74 1.10 -25.15 8.92
N TYR A 75 1.05 -24.24 9.90
CA TYR A 75 -0.20 -23.76 10.48
C TYR A 75 -0.33 -22.23 10.56
N ALA A 76 0.72 -21.48 10.25
CA ALA A 76 0.78 -20.05 10.43
C ALA A 76 1.83 -19.36 9.55
N VAL A 77 1.72 -18.04 9.46
CA VAL A 77 2.79 -17.13 9.03
C VAL A 77 3.08 -16.09 10.09
N GLN A 78 4.33 -15.68 10.17
CA GLN A 78 4.74 -14.45 10.84
C GLN A 78 4.76 -13.32 9.83
N LEU A 79 4.05 -12.23 10.12
CA LEU A 79 4.07 -11.01 9.32
C LEU A 79 5.01 -9.99 9.97
N VAL A 80 6.01 -9.55 9.21
CA VAL A 80 6.95 -8.50 9.63
C VAL A 80 6.51 -7.18 8.99
N PHE A 81 6.17 -6.19 9.81
CA PHE A 81 5.71 -4.88 9.37
C PHE A 81 6.86 -3.86 9.33
N ASP A 82 6.70 -2.84 8.48
CA ASP A 82 7.70 -1.77 8.28
C ASP A 82 7.78 -0.75 9.44
N ASP A 83 6.87 -0.79 10.42
CA ASP A 83 7.00 -0.05 11.68
C ASP A 83 7.88 -0.75 12.74
N GLY A 84 8.53 -1.86 12.36
CA GLY A 84 9.35 -2.67 13.26
C GLY A 84 8.58 -3.73 14.04
N HIS A 85 7.26 -3.85 13.86
CA HIS A 85 6.49 -4.95 14.46
C HIS A 85 6.77 -6.27 13.75
N ASP A 86 7.47 -7.19 14.41
CA ASP A 86 7.88 -8.47 13.81
C ASP A 86 7.36 -9.70 14.58
N THR A 87 6.64 -9.52 15.69
CA THR A 87 6.20 -10.64 16.56
C THR A 87 4.82 -11.20 16.22
N GLY A 88 4.16 -10.69 15.17
CA GLY A 88 2.81 -11.09 14.78
C GLY A 88 2.76 -12.46 14.09
N VAL A 89 2.42 -13.52 14.82
CA VAL A 89 2.20 -14.87 14.25
C VAL A 89 0.70 -15.11 14.01
N TYR A 90 0.31 -15.19 12.75
CA TYR A 90 -1.05 -15.35 12.27
C TYR A 90 -1.28 -16.82 11.86
N SER A 91 -2.07 -17.54 12.65
CA SER A 91 -2.52 -18.88 12.25
C SER A 91 -3.48 -18.82 11.06
N TRP A 92 -3.59 -19.91 10.30
CA TRP A 92 -4.57 -20.01 9.20
C TRP A 92 -6.00 -19.70 9.67
N LYS A 93 -6.37 -20.25 10.83
CA LYS A 93 -7.63 -19.94 11.50
C LYS A 93 -7.78 -18.45 11.79
N THR A 94 -6.75 -17.80 12.32
CA THR A 94 -6.79 -16.36 12.61
C THR A 94 -6.96 -15.53 11.35
N LEU A 95 -6.26 -15.86 10.26
CA LEU A 95 -6.38 -15.14 8.99
C LEU A 95 -7.75 -15.32 8.36
N HIS A 96 -8.30 -16.53 8.46
CA HIS A 96 -9.66 -16.83 8.00
C HIS A 96 -10.71 -16.06 8.80
N GLU A 97 -10.63 -16.08 10.14
CA GLU A 97 -11.53 -15.31 11.02
C GLU A 97 -11.44 -13.79 10.80
N LEU A 98 -10.23 -13.27 10.54
CA LEU A 98 -10.03 -11.86 10.17
C LEU A 98 -10.64 -11.55 8.79
N GLY A 99 -10.57 -12.50 7.85
CA GLY A 99 -11.27 -12.49 6.57
C GLY A 99 -12.78 -12.32 6.73
N GLU A 100 -13.40 -13.28 7.42
CA GLU A 100 -14.85 -13.33 7.64
C GLU A 100 -15.39 -12.09 8.36
N LYS A 101 -14.61 -11.56 9.33
CA LYS A 101 -15.07 -10.48 10.21
C LYS A 101 -14.58 -9.10 9.79
N HIS A 102 -13.89 -8.98 8.65
CA HIS A 102 -13.24 -7.75 8.23
C HIS A 102 -14.20 -6.56 8.23
N GLU A 103 -15.35 -6.67 7.56
CA GLU A 103 -16.28 -5.53 7.44
C GLU A 103 -16.77 -5.02 8.80
N VAL A 104 -17.16 -5.95 9.69
CA VAL A 104 -17.69 -5.61 11.02
C VAL A 104 -16.60 -5.05 11.91
N GLN A 105 -15.48 -5.75 12.06
CA GLN A 105 -14.39 -5.30 12.92
C GLN A 105 -13.78 -3.99 12.45
N TRP A 106 -13.72 -3.78 11.14
CA TRP A 106 -13.20 -2.54 10.58
C TRP A 106 -14.13 -1.36 10.86
N ALA A 107 -15.45 -1.53 10.68
CA ALA A 107 -16.42 -0.50 11.03
C ALA A 107 -16.34 -0.13 12.52
N ASP A 108 -16.29 -1.13 13.40
CA ASP A 108 -16.18 -0.93 14.85
C ASP A 108 -14.88 -0.20 15.22
N TYR A 109 -13.76 -0.55 14.59
CA TYR A 109 -12.47 0.11 14.80
C TYR A 109 -12.50 1.59 14.40
N LEU A 110 -13.11 1.92 13.26
CA LEU A 110 -13.25 3.30 12.81
C LEU A 110 -14.13 4.14 13.75
N GLU A 111 -15.19 3.55 14.29
CA GLU A 111 -16.04 4.22 15.29
C GLU A 111 -15.29 4.45 16.61
N GLN A 112 -14.49 3.48 17.06
CA GLN A 112 -13.65 3.63 18.25
C GLN A 112 -12.60 4.73 18.08
N LEU A 113 -11.92 4.79 16.93
CA LEU A 113 -10.98 5.88 16.62
C LEU A 113 -11.66 7.24 16.72
N LYS A 114 -12.83 7.38 16.07
CA LYS A 114 -13.59 8.63 16.08
C LYS A 114 -14.00 9.04 17.49
N SER A 115 -14.51 8.09 18.27
CA SER A 115 -14.98 8.33 19.65
C SER A 115 -13.84 8.70 20.60
N ALA A 116 -12.64 8.17 20.36
CA ALA A 116 -11.44 8.47 21.11
C ALA A 116 -10.68 9.73 20.61
N GLY A 117 -11.13 10.37 19.52
CA GLY A 117 -10.42 11.49 18.89
C GLY A 117 -9.07 11.08 18.28
N LEU A 118 -8.88 9.80 17.99
CA LEU A 118 -7.68 9.22 17.41
C LEU A 118 -7.78 9.18 15.88
N SER A 119 -6.63 9.13 15.23
CA SER A 119 -6.54 9.00 13.77
C SER A 119 -5.91 7.66 13.39
N ARG A 120 -6.32 7.13 12.24
CA ARG A 120 -5.61 6.04 11.54
C ARG A 120 -4.16 6.40 11.25
N GLY A 121 -3.79 7.67 11.35
CA GLY A 121 -2.47 8.20 11.06
C GLY A 121 -2.47 8.88 9.71
N GLU A 122 -1.59 9.86 9.56
CA GLU A 122 -1.25 10.36 8.23
C GLU A 122 -0.40 9.31 7.55
N MET A 123 -0.75 8.93 6.32
CA MET A 123 0.21 8.24 5.48
C MET A 123 1.37 9.21 5.36
N LYS A 124 2.52 8.89 5.99
CA LYS A 124 3.70 9.75 5.88
C LYS A 124 4.11 9.73 4.43
N LEU A 125 3.64 10.73 3.71
CA LEU A 125 4.10 11.05 2.39
C LEU A 125 5.58 11.42 2.58
N VAL A 126 6.45 10.50 2.22
CA VAL A 126 7.89 10.76 2.14
C VAL A 126 8.20 11.23 0.73
N PRO A 127 9.20 12.09 0.52
CA PRO A 127 9.72 12.32 -0.82
C PRO A 127 10.05 10.98 -1.49
N ARG A 128 9.62 10.81 -2.75
CA ARG A 128 9.75 9.54 -3.48
C ARG A 128 10.72 9.67 -4.62
N LYS A 129 11.59 8.69 -4.83
CA LYS A 129 12.46 8.66 -6.02
C LYS A 129 11.71 8.00 -7.17
N LEU A 130 11.46 8.74 -8.23
CA LEU A 130 10.85 8.26 -9.47
C LEU A 130 11.86 8.27 -10.60
N THR A 131 11.69 7.36 -11.57
CA THR A 131 12.37 7.43 -12.87
C THR A 131 11.37 7.95 -13.88
N LEU A 132 11.62 9.14 -14.44
CA LEU A 132 10.80 9.71 -15.48
C LEU A 132 11.43 9.46 -16.85
N LEU A 133 10.62 8.94 -17.77
CA LEU A 133 10.99 8.73 -19.17
C LEU A 133 10.20 9.69 -20.06
N TYR A 134 10.90 10.37 -20.95
CA TYR A 134 10.35 11.39 -21.83
C TYR A 134 10.41 10.91 -23.28
N PHE A 135 9.29 11.01 -23.98
CA PHE A 135 9.18 10.57 -25.37
C PHE A 135 8.72 11.69 -26.29
N VAL A 136 8.86 11.45 -27.60
CA VAL A 136 8.39 12.31 -28.68
C VAL A 136 9.00 13.72 -28.59
N SER A 137 8.21 14.73 -28.28
CA SER A 137 8.62 16.14 -28.28
C SER A 137 9.29 16.56 -26.97
N LEU A 138 9.10 15.79 -25.89
CA LEU A 138 9.64 16.16 -24.57
C LEU A 138 11.17 16.17 -24.53
N PRO A 139 11.91 15.17 -25.06
CA PRO A 139 13.38 15.21 -25.03
C PRO A 139 13.98 16.44 -25.68
N VAL A 140 13.37 16.91 -26.78
CA VAL A 140 13.78 18.15 -27.46
C VAL A 140 13.48 19.38 -26.61
N ALA A 141 12.32 19.41 -25.95
CA ALA A 141 11.91 20.54 -25.12
C ALA A 141 12.70 20.66 -23.81
N VAL A 142 12.98 19.53 -23.15
CA VAL A 142 13.59 19.51 -21.80
C VAL A 142 15.07 19.11 -21.80
N GLY A 143 15.61 18.75 -22.97
CA GLY A 143 17.04 18.45 -23.19
C GLY A 143 17.50 17.12 -22.61
N LYS A 144 16.58 16.21 -22.27
CA LYS A 144 16.89 14.90 -21.68
C LYS A 144 15.80 13.88 -22.02
N GLU A 145 16.18 12.62 -22.19
CA GLU A 145 15.25 11.52 -22.47
C GLU A 145 14.74 10.83 -21.20
N GLN A 146 15.49 10.97 -20.10
CA GLN A 146 15.10 10.46 -18.79
C GLN A 146 15.74 11.27 -17.66
N GLU A 147 15.14 11.21 -16.48
CA GLU A 147 15.78 11.64 -15.24
C GLU A 147 15.26 10.86 -14.03
N GLN A 148 16.09 10.75 -12.99
CA GLN A 148 15.66 10.29 -11.68
C GLN A 148 15.42 11.50 -10.79
N LEU A 149 14.24 11.59 -10.17
CA LEU A 149 13.85 12.73 -9.34
C LEU A 149 13.33 12.27 -8.00
N GLU A 150 13.70 13.01 -6.97
CA GLU A 150 13.03 12.94 -5.68
C GLU A 150 11.84 13.91 -5.70
N VAL A 151 10.64 13.37 -5.89
CA VAL A 151 9.40 14.15 -5.90
C VAL A 151 8.95 14.42 -4.47
N PRO A 152 8.40 15.61 -4.18
CA PRO A 152 7.90 15.91 -2.85
C PRO A 152 6.81 14.93 -2.41
N ALA A 153 6.72 14.72 -1.11
CA ALA A 153 5.65 14.01 -0.43
C ALA A 153 4.24 14.33 -0.98
N SER A 154 3.96 15.60 -1.25
CA SER A 154 2.67 16.07 -1.75
C SER A 154 2.31 15.58 -3.16
N VAL A 155 3.21 14.90 -3.86
CA VAL A 155 3.00 14.34 -5.20
C VAL A 155 2.73 12.85 -5.05
N ALA A 156 1.45 12.50 -4.91
CA ALA A 156 0.98 11.14 -4.68
C ALA A 156 0.41 10.45 -5.91
N THR A 157 -0.11 11.19 -6.90
CA THR A 157 -0.71 10.64 -8.12
C THR A 157 -0.05 11.15 -9.42
N VAL A 158 -0.38 10.52 -10.54
CA VAL A 158 0.04 10.97 -11.89
C VAL A 158 -0.37 12.43 -12.15
N GLU A 159 -1.60 12.82 -11.81
CA GLU A 159 -2.09 14.19 -11.95
C GLU A 159 -1.22 15.20 -11.19
N GLU A 160 -0.94 14.90 -9.92
CA GLU A 160 -0.11 15.75 -9.07
C GLU A 160 1.32 15.82 -9.57
N LEU A 161 1.84 14.74 -10.16
CA LEU A 161 3.17 14.72 -10.78
C LEU A 161 3.24 15.64 -11.99
N ILE A 162 2.27 15.56 -12.90
CA ILE A 162 2.23 16.44 -14.08
C ILE A 162 2.06 17.89 -13.66
N ALA A 163 1.15 18.18 -12.72
CA ALA A 163 0.98 19.52 -12.16
C ALA A 163 2.25 20.06 -11.50
N TRP A 164 3.01 19.20 -10.82
CA TRP A 164 4.30 19.55 -10.22
C TRP A 164 5.39 19.81 -11.27
N LEU A 165 5.48 18.99 -12.32
CA LEU A 165 6.43 19.19 -13.42
C LEU A 165 6.19 20.50 -14.15
N LYS A 166 4.93 20.86 -14.44
CA LYS A 166 4.57 22.14 -15.07
C LYS A 166 5.11 23.34 -14.29
N LYS A 167 5.07 23.28 -12.96
CA LYS A 167 5.55 24.35 -12.07
C LYS A 167 7.08 24.53 -12.06
N ARG A 168 7.85 23.62 -12.68
CA ARG A 168 9.32 23.74 -12.72
C ARG A 168 9.80 24.90 -13.61
N SER A 169 9.09 25.18 -14.71
CA SER A 169 9.37 26.31 -15.61
C SER A 169 8.31 26.44 -16.70
N ASP A 170 8.20 27.61 -17.32
CA ASP A 170 7.31 27.84 -18.48
C ASP A 170 7.54 26.85 -19.64
N THR A 171 8.77 26.38 -19.85
CA THR A 171 9.08 25.36 -20.88
C THR A 171 8.40 24.02 -20.58
N TRP A 172 8.34 23.62 -19.30
CA TRP A 172 7.66 22.41 -18.88
C TRP A 172 6.14 22.53 -19.04
N GLU A 173 5.57 23.66 -18.64
CA GLU A 173 4.15 23.94 -18.81
C GLU A 173 3.75 23.88 -20.29
N GLN A 174 4.45 24.63 -21.15
CA GLN A 174 4.17 24.65 -22.59
C GLN A 174 4.34 23.27 -23.23
N ALA A 175 5.39 22.51 -22.88
CA ALA A 175 5.63 21.21 -23.48
C ALA A 175 4.56 20.16 -23.09
N LEU A 176 4.07 20.21 -21.85
CA LEU A 176 3.07 19.27 -21.34
C LEU A 176 1.63 19.65 -21.73
N ASP A 177 1.33 20.93 -21.97
CA ASP A 177 0.00 21.39 -22.41
C ASP A 177 -0.19 21.45 -23.92
N ARG A 178 0.88 21.28 -24.69
CA ARG A 178 0.83 21.35 -26.15
C ARG A 178 0.02 20.21 -26.79
N TYR A 179 -0.02 19.05 -26.16
CA TYR A 179 -0.63 17.83 -26.69
C TYR A 179 -1.32 17.05 -25.57
N GLU A 180 -2.27 16.19 -25.93
CA GLU A 180 -2.79 15.20 -24.98
C GLU A 180 -1.66 14.25 -24.54
N LEU A 181 -1.64 13.91 -23.26
CA LEU A 181 -0.59 13.06 -22.69
C LEU A 181 -1.12 11.64 -22.51
N THR A 182 -0.32 10.66 -22.93
CA THR A 182 -0.46 9.27 -22.52
C THR A 182 0.61 8.96 -21.49
N ILE A 183 0.17 8.42 -20.35
CA ILE A 183 1.04 8.07 -19.24
C ILE A 183 1.09 6.56 -19.08
N THR A 184 2.29 6.04 -18.84
CA THR A 184 2.43 4.69 -18.30
C THR A 184 3.20 4.71 -16.99
N VAL A 185 2.76 3.91 -16.03
CA VAL A 185 3.47 3.65 -14.77
C VAL A 185 3.89 2.19 -14.79
N ASN A 186 5.20 1.94 -14.66
CA ASN A 186 5.79 0.60 -14.78
C ASN A 186 5.36 -0.14 -16.06
N LYS A 187 5.37 0.58 -17.20
CA LYS A 187 5.04 0.06 -18.54
C LYS A 187 3.58 -0.37 -18.72
N GLN A 188 2.69 0.03 -17.82
CA GLN A 188 1.23 -0.14 -17.94
C GLN A 188 0.55 1.22 -18.08
N PHE A 189 -0.47 1.32 -18.92
CA PHE A 189 -1.27 2.55 -19.02
C PHE A 189 -1.82 2.93 -17.65
N ALA A 190 -1.72 4.22 -17.33
CA ALA A 190 -2.10 4.78 -16.06
C ALA A 190 -3.10 5.91 -16.25
N GLU A 191 -4.14 5.90 -15.42
CA GLU A 191 -5.08 7.00 -15.27
C GLU A 191 -4.47 8.12 -14.41
N TRP A 192 -5.08 9.30 -14.45
CA TRP A 192 -4.60 10.49 -13.73
C TRP A 192 -4.56 10.33 -12.21
N ASP A 193 -5.48 9.54 -11.64
CA ASP A 193 -5.55 9.24 -10.21
C ASP A 193 -4.65 8.08 -9.78
N THR A 194 -3.90 7.47 -10.71
CA THR A 194 -3.00 6.36 -10.42
C THR A 194 -1.97 6.79 -9.37
N PRO A 195 -1.87 6.08 -8.23
CA PRO A 195 -0.89 6.40 -7.19
C PRO A 195 0.54 6.08 -7.67
N LEU A 196 1.48 6.93 -7.27
CA LEU A 196 2.90 6.79 -7.56
C LEU A 196 3.67 6.31 -6.33
N GLU A 197 4.56 5.35 -6.49
CA GLU A 197 5.32 4.75 -5.41
C GLU A 197 6.83 4.98 -5.54
N GLU A 198 7.56 4.72 -4.46
CA GLU A 198 9.02 4.75 -4.48
C GLU A 198 9.57 3.81 -5.56
N GLY A 199 10.44 4.34 -6.41
CA GLY A 199 11.10 3.60 -7.49
C GLY A 199 10.27 3.44 -8.77
N ASP A 200 9.04 3.98 -8.84
CA ASP A 200 8.21 3.83 -10.03
C ASP A 200 8.85 4.48 -11.27
N GLU A 201 8.71 3.79 -12.41
CA GLU A 201 9.05 4.30 -13.73
C GLU A 201 7.80 4.91 -14.37
N VAL A 202 7.83 6.20 -14.66
CA VAL A 202 6.71 6.94 -15.28
C VAL A 202 7.14 7.44 -16.65
N ALA A 203 6.52 6.92 -17.70
CA ALA A 203 6.72 7.41 -19.06
C ALA A 203 5.64 8.43 -19.42
N ILE A 204 6.07 9.57 -19.96
CA ILE A 204 5.20 10.64 -20.44
C ILE A 204 5.33 10.72 -21.96
N VAL A 205 4.22 10.47 -22.65
CA VAL A 205 4.17 10.39 -24.12
C VAL A 205 3.13 11.37 -24.65
N PRO A 206 3.54 12.57 -25.12
CA PRO A 206 2.64 13.46 -25.83
C PRO A 206 2.13 12.82 -27.13
N GLN A 207 0.83 12.93 -27.37
CA GLN A 207 0.16 12.48 -28.59
C GLN A 207 0.12 13.64 -29.60
N GLY A 208 1.18 13.76 -30.41
CA GLY A 208 1.39 14.87 -31.35
C GLY A 208 2.04 14.47 -32.65
#